data_AF-A0A1J5F494-F1
#
_entry.id   AF-A0A1J5F494-F1
#
_cell.length_a   1.000
_cell.length_b   1.000
_cell.length_c   1.000
_cell.angle_alpha   90.00
_cell.angle_beta   90.00
_cell.angle_gamma   90.00
#
_symmetry.space_group_name_H-M   'P 1'
#
loop_
_entity.id
_entity.type
_entity.pdbx_description
1 polymer ?
#
loop_
_entity_poly.entity_id
_entity_poly.type
_entity_poly.pdbx_seq_one_letter_code
_entity_poly.pdbx_strand_id
1 'polypeptide(L)'
;MPIIKNIQKQLPHIKFDSFEPELDPDLCGDIDYLGWVGDKAFGIQIKPVTAKANFGNYSVSERMKASFNDFTERFGGKVFIVFSLDGEIGNSEVLKQIKTEITRLKSE
;
A
#
# COMPACT_ATOMS: atom_id res chain seq x y z
N MET A 1 16.32 -5.28 6.70
CA MET A 1 15.78 -3.92 6.95
C MET A 1 14.29 -3.95 6.70
N PRO A 2 13.44 -3.21 7.44
CA PRO A 2 12.00 -3.21 7.16
C PRO A 2 11.75 -2.63 5.76
N ILE A 3 10.97 -3.33 4.93
CA ILE A 3 10.70 -2.99 3.52
C ILE A 3 10.16 -1.57 3.34
N ILE A 4 9.41 -1.07 4.32
CA ILE A 4 8.91 0.30 4.30
C ILE A 4 10.04 1.33 4.17
N LYS A 5 11.22 1.09 4.74
CA LYS A 5 12.39 1.98 4.58
C LYS A 5 12.89 2.03 3.13
N ASN A 6 12.79 0.91 2.40
CA ASN A 6 13.16 0.88 0.98
C ASN A 6 12.16 1.69 0.14
N ILE A 7 10.88 1.61 0.46
CA ILE A 7 9.82 2.40 -0.19
C ILE A 7 10.01 3.89 0.11
N GLN A 8 10.24 4.25 1.38
CA GLN A 8 10.51 5.63 1.81
C GLN A 8 11.71 6.24 1.09
N LYS A 9 12.80 5.48 0.90
CA LYS A 9 13.96 5.94 0.12
C LYS A 9 13.63 6.22 -1.34
N GLN A 10 12.74 5.45 -1.95
CA GLN A 10 12.29 5.64 -3.33
C GLN A 10 11.29 6.81 -3.48
N LEU A 11 10.63 7.19 -2.37
CA LEU A 11 9.58 8.20 -2.30
C LEU A 11 9.86 9.19 -1.16
N PRO A 12 10.98 9.93 -1.20
CA PRO A 12 11.42 10.77 -0.08
C PRO A 12 10.49 11.96 0.20
N HIS A 13 9.63 12.31 -0.76
CA HIS A 13 8.67 13.42 -0.66
C HIS A 13 7.30 12.99 -0.10
N ILE A 14 7.13 11.73 0.26
CA ILE A 14 5.88 11.19 0.80
C ILE A 14 6.08 10.93 2.29
N LYS A 15 5.14 11.41 3.11
CA LYS A 15 5.08 11.07 4.52
C LYS A 15 4.39 9.73 4.68
N PHE A 16 5.07 8.78 5.31
CA PHE A 16 4.51 7.47 5.60
C PHE A 16 4.18 7.36 7.08
N ASP A 17 2.93 7.02 7.40
CA ASP A 17 2.47 6.73 8.76
C ASP A 17 1.99 5.28 8.83
N SER A 18 2.13 4.63 9.99
CA SER A 18 1.58 3.28 10.20
C SER A 18 0.06 3.36 10.28
N PHE A 19 -0.65 2.38 9.70
CA PHE A 19 -2.09 2.28 9.90
C PHE A 19 -2.36 1.61 11.24
N GLU A 20 -2.96 2.34 12.16
CA GLU A 20 -3.29 1.83 13.49
C GLU A 20 -4.78 1.49 13.62
N PRO A 21 -5.15 0.49 14.46
CA PRO A 21 -6.55 0.11 14.67
C PRO A 21 -7.45 1.26 15.14
N GLU A 22 -6.84 2.28 15.76
CA GLU A 22 -7.52 3.47 16.27
C GLU A 22 -7.97 4.41 15.15
N LEU A 23 -7.34 4.37 13.97
CA LEU A 23 -7.76 5.13 12.79
C LEU A 23 -9.01 4.52 12.18
N ASP A 24 -8.97 3.19 11.98
CA ASP A 24 -10.14 2.44 11.57
C ASP A 24 -10.00 0.93 11.84
N PRO A 25 -10.84 0.33 12.68
CA PRO A 25 -10.74 -1.09 13.00
C PRO A 25 -11.17 -2.00 11.84
N ASP A 26 -11.99 -1.53 10.90
CA ASP A 26 -12.47 -2.33 9.76
C ASP A 26 -11.42 -2.40 8.63
N LEU A 27 -10.64 -1.34 8.46
CA LEU A 27 -9.50 -1.31 7.53
C LEU A 27 -8.23 -1.89 8.17
N CYS A 28 -8.16 -1.93 9.51
CA CYS A 28 -7.03 -2.45 10.25
C CYS A 28 -6.87 -3.96 10.03
N GLY A 29 -5.88 -4.34 9.21
CA GLY A 29 -5.59 -5.72 8.83
C GLY A 29 -5.42 -5.90 7.32
N ASP A 30 -6.03 -5.01 6.54
CA ASP A 30 -5.91 -4.93 5.08
C ASP A 30 -5.02 -3.76 4.62
N ILE A 31 -4.63 -2.87 5.53
CA ILE A 31 -3.67 -1.79 5.31
C ILE A 31 -2.66 -1.76 6.47
N ASP A 32 -1.36 -1.72 6.16
CA ASP A 32 -0.28 -1.64 7.15
C ASP A 32 0.28 -0.21 7.28
N TYR A 33 0.36 0.53 6.18
CA TYR A 33 0.92 1.89 6.13
C TYR A 33 0.10 2.83 5.24
N LEU A 34 0.16 4.12 5.52
CA LEU A 34 -0.42 5.21 4.74
C LEU A 34 0.69 6.08 4.17
N GLY A 35 0.62 6.40 2.89
CA GLY A 35 1.45 7.41 2.24
C GLY A 35 0.64 8.66 1.94
N TRP A 36 0.92 9.76 2.63
CA TRP A 36 0.22 11.03 2.46
C TRP A 36 0.73 11.82 1.26
N VAL A 37 -0.20 12.34 0.47
CA VAL A 37 0.00 13.19 -0.69
C VAL A 37 -0.89 14.42 -0.54
N GLY A 38 -0.39 15.45 0.14
CA GLY A 38 -1.21 16.60 0.53
C GLY A 38 -2.30 16.15 1.51
N ASP A 39 -3.56 16.39 1.16
CA ASP A 39 -4.73 16.04 1.98
C ASP A 39 -5.26 14.63 1.71
N LYS A 40 -4.73 13.94 0.68
CA LYS A 40 -5.12 12.56 0.32
C LYS A 40 -4.06 11.58 0.79
N ALA A 41 -4.44 10.31 0.95
CA ALA A 41 -3.50 9.24 1.28
C ALA A 41 -3.73 8.01 0.41
N PHE A 42 -2.64 7.31 0.09
CA PHE A 42 -2.68 5.96 -0.48
C PHE A 42 -2.28 4.93 0.57
N GLY A 43 -2.86 3.74 0.50
CA GLY A 43 -2.58 2.65 1.44
C GLY A 43 -1.49 1.72 0.92
N ILE A 44 -0.75 1.10 1.83
CA ILE A 44 0.19 0.01 1.54
C ILE A 44 -0.12 -1.17 2.45
N GLN A 45 -0.33 -2.33 1.84
CA GLN A 45 -0.35 -3.61 2.53
C GLN A 45 0.93 -4.37 2.21
N ILE A 46 1.68 -4.78 3.22
CA ILE A 46 2.85 -5.63 3.09
C ILE A 46 2.43 -7.07 3.37
N LYS A 47 2.64 -7.97 2.40
CA LYS A 47 2.46 -9.41 2.60
C LYS A 47 3.81 -10.12 2.47
N PRO A 48 4.29 -10.85 3.51
CA PRO A 48 5.45 -11.70 3.37
C PRO A 48 5.13 -12.84 2.40
N VAL A 49 5.96 -12.97 1.38
CA VAL A 49 5.88 -14.05 0.40
C VAL A 49 7.15 -14.88 0.47
N THR A 50 7.01 -16.18 0.29
CA THR A 50 8.14 -17.07 0.04
C THR A 50 8.33 -17.20 -1.47
N ALA A 51 9.52 -17.61 -1.94
CA ALA A 51 9.82 -17.78 -3.36
C ALA A 51 8.85 -18.72 -4.13
N LYS A 52 7.98 -19.47 -3.42
CA LYS A 52 6.91 -20.32 -3.98
C LYS A 52 5.53 -19.66 -4.09
N ALA A 53 5.35 -18.44 -3.57
CA ALA A 53 4.08 -17.74 -3.69
C ALA A 53 3.90 -17.25 -5.12
N ASN A 54 2.91 -17.80 -5.83
CA ASN A 54 2.53 -17.33 -7.15
C ASN A 54 1.94 -15.93 -7.05
N PHE A 55 2.80 -14.91 -7.18
CA PHE A 55 2.44 -13.48 -7.24
C PHE A 55 1.25 -13.20 -8.17
N GLY A 56 1.08 -14.00 -9.23
CA GLY A 56 -0.01 -13.86 -10.21
C GLY A 56 -1.36 -14.51 -9.86
N ASN A 57 -1.43 -15.38 -8.84
CA ASN A 57 -2.69 -16.04 -8.42
C ASN A 57 -3.28 -15.45 -7.13
N TYR A 58 -2.74 -14.32 -6.64
CA TYR A 58 -3.32 -13.65 -5.49
C TYR A 58 -4.68 -13.03 -5.87
N SER A 59 -5.76 -13.78 -5.66
CA SER A 59 -7.10 -13.25 -5.81
C SER A 59 -7.44 -12.41 -4.58
N VAL A 60 -7.54 -11.10 -4.78
CA VAL A 60 -8.07 -10.19 -3.76
C VAL A 60 -9.52 -10.62 -3.48
N SER A 61 -9.81 -11.01 -2.24
CA SER A 61 -11.16 -11.41 -1.85
C SER A 61 -12.14 -10.25 -2.03
N GLU A 62 -13.42 -10.54 -2.24
CA GLU A 62 -14.47 -9.52 -2.30
C GLU A 62 -14.43 -8.58 -1.08
N ARG A 63 -14.13 -9.13 0.11
CA ARG A 63 -13.99 -8.35 1.34
C ARG A 63 -12.81 -7.37 1.29
N MET A 64 -11.66 -7.81 0.79
CA MET A 64 -10.48 -6.95 0.67
C MET A 64 -10.68 -5.87 -0.41
N LYS A 65 -11.40 -6.18 -1.50
CA LYS A 65 -11.77 -5.16 -2.49
C LYS A 65 -12.71 -4.11 -1.90
N ALA A 66 -13.70 -4.54 -1.10
CA ALA A 66 -14.59 -3.61 -0.41
C ALA A 66 -13.80 -2.68 0.52
N SER A 67 -12.89 -3.23 1.33
CA SER A 67 -11.98 -2.47 2.19
C SER A 67 -11.13 -1.45 1.39
N PHE A 68 -10.60 -1.84 0.23
CA PHE A 68 -9.84 -0.92 -0.63
C PHE A 68 -10.71 0.19 -1.24
N ASN A 69 -11.96 -0.11 -1.59
CA ASN A 69 -12.90 0.89 -2.08
C ASN A 69 -13.27 1.87 -0.97
N ASP A 70 -13.58 1.36 0.22
CA ASP A 70 -13.90 2.18 1.41
C ASP A 70 -12.72 3.09 1.76
N PHE A 71 -11.50 2.58 1.71
CA PHE A 71 -10.29 3.38 1.86
C PHE A 71 -10.18 4.47 0.78
N THR A 72 -10.42 4.11 -0.48
CA THR A 72 -10.35 5.06 -1.60
C THR A 72 -11.40 6.17 -1.46
N GLU A 73 -12.60 5.85 -0.99
CA GLU A 73 -13.65 6.85 -0.75
C GLU A 73 -13.30 7.79 0.41
N ARG A 74 -12.62 7.30 1.44
CA ARG A 74 -12.27 8.09 2.63
C ARG A 74 -11.02 8.93 2.48
N PHE A 75 -9.98 8.37 1.87
CA PHE A 75 -8.65 8.99 1.76
C PHE A 75 -8.34 9.49 0.34
N GLY A 76 -9.16 9.15 -0.65
CA GLY A 76 -9.02 9.56 -2.06
C GLY A 76 -7.98 8.79 -2.87
N GLY A 77 -7.11 8.01 -2.22
CA GLY A 77 -6.06 7.22 -2.87
C GLY A 77 -6.30 5.72 -2.79
N LYS A 78 -5.61 4.96 -3.66
CA LYS A 78 -5.73 3.51 -3.73
C LYS A 78 -4.84 2.79 -2.71
N VAL A 79 -5.16 1.52 -2.45
CA VAL A 79 -4.33 0.62 -1.64
C VAL A 79 -3.46 -0.25 -2.55
N PHE A 80 -2.18 -0.39 -2.20
CA PHE A 80 -1.20 -1.17 -2.95
C PHE A 80 -0.66 -2.34 -2.13
N ILE A 81 -0.63 -3.52 -2.73
CA ILE A 81 -0.07 -4.72 -2.09
C ILE A 81 1.41 -4.85 -2.47
N VAL A 82 2.28 -4.72 -1.48
CA VAL A 82 3.72 -4.92 -1.59
C VAL A 82 4.06 -6.30 -1.06
N PHE A 83 4.65 -7.12 -1.92
CA PHE A 83 5.11 -8.43 -1.54
C PHE A 83 6.54 -8.35 -1.01
N SER A 84 6.73 -8.90 0.18
CA SER A 84 8.01 -8.96 0.88
C SER A 84 8.67 -10.30 0.63
N LEU A 85 9.69 -10.35 -0.22
CA LEU A 85 10.50 -11.55 -0.47
C LEU A 85 11.88 -11.36 0.18
N ASP A 86 12.17 -12.13 1.24
CA ASP A 86 13.44 -12.08 1.99
C ASP A 86 13.88 -10.67 2.43
N GLY A 87 12.92 -9.78 2.72
CA GLY A 87 13.18 -8.40 3.12
C GLY A 87 13.39 -7.42 1.96
N GLU A 88 13.15 -7.86 0.73
CA GLU A 88 13.11 -7.05 -0.48
C GLU A 88 11.69 -6.98 -1.10
N ILE A 89 11.49 -6.03 -2.00
CA ILE A 89 10.22 -5.86 -2.72
C ILE A 89 10.16 -6.88 -3.84
N GLY A 90 9.34 -7.92 -3.67
CA GLY A 90 9.17 -9.01 -4.64
C GLY A 90 8.42 -8.58 -5.91
N ASN A 91 7.54 -7.56 -5.83
CA ASN A 91 6.82 -7.00 -6.96
C ASN A 91 7.20 -5.53 -7.22
N SER A 92 8.38 -5.32 -7.81
CA SER A 92 8.88 -3.96 -8.10
C SER A 92 7.94 -3.10 -8.97
N GLU A 93 7.02 -3.72 -9.73
CA GLU A 93 5.97 -3.02 -10.48
C GLU A 93 5.05 -2.17 -9.58
N VAL A 94 4.82 -2.59 -8.33
CA VAL A 94 3.99 -1.84 -7.38
C VAL A 94 4.52 -0.43 -7.15
N LEU A 95 5.84 -0.25 -7.17
CA LEU A 95 6.47 1.07 -7.00
C LEU A 95 6.13 2.00 -8.17
N LYS A 96 6.00 1.46 -9.39
CA LYS A 96 5.58 2.25 -10.55
C LYS A 96 4.12 2.66 -10.39
N GLN A 97 3.25 1.75 -9.96
CA GLN A 97 1.84 2.04 -9.74
C GLN A 97 1.64 3.09 -8.64
N ILE A 98 2.36 2.96 -7.51
CA ILE A 98 2.36 3.95 -6.43
C ILE A 98 2.82 5.32 -6.95
N LYS A 99 3.89 5.39 -7.75
CA LYS A 99 4.36 6.67 -8.34
C LYS A 99 3.31 7.30 -9.27
N THR A 100 2.66 6.49 -10.10
CA THR A 100 1.56 6.97 -10.97
C THR A 100 0.40 7.50 -10.13
N GLU A 101 0.04 6.78 -9.07
CA GLU A 101 -1.05 7.19 -8.17
C GLU A 101 -0.71 8.47 -7.41
N ILE A 102 0.51 8.60 -6.87
CA ILE A 102 0.98 9.86 -6.28
C ILE A 102 0.85 11.00 -7.28
N THR A 103 1.20 10.77 -8.55
CA THR A 103 1.09 11.79 -9.58
C THR A 103 -0.36 12.18 -9.83
N ARG A 104 -1.29 11.19 -9.88
CA ARG A 104 -2.73 11.43 -9.97
C ARG A 104 -3.23 12.26 -8.78
N LEU A 105 -2.88 11.86 -7.56
CA LEU A 105 -3.29 12.52 -6.32
C LEU A 105 -2.76 13.95 -6.20
N LYS A 106 -1.59 14.24 -6.78
CA LYS A 106 -1.03 15.62 -6.85
C LYS A 106 -1.67 16.49 -7.92
N SER A 107 -2.29 15.90 -8.94
CA SER A 107 -2.88 16.62 -10.08
C SER A 107 -4.39 16.85 -9.94
N GLU A 108 -5.02 16.31 -8.90
CA GLU A 108 -6.41 16.58 -8.51
C GLU A 108 -6.49 17.62 -7.40
#